data_AF-A0A924MAW4-F1
#
_entry.id   AF-A0A924MAW4-F1
#
_cell.length_a   1.000
_cell.length_b   1.000
_cell.length_c   1.000
_cell.angle_alpha   90.00
_cell.angle_beta   90.00
_cell.angle_gamma   90.00
#
_symmetry.space_group_name_H-M   'P 1'
#
loop_
_entity.id
_entity.type
_entity.pdbx_description
1 polymer ?
#
loop_
_entity_poly.entity_id
_entity_poly.type
_entity_poly.pdbx_seq_one_letter_code
_entity_poly.pdbx_strand_id
1 'polypeptide(L)'
;MEYKFREIEKKWQDEWAAKQAYKVSNSSSKPKCYVLDMFPYPSGSGLHVGHPLGYISSDIYSRYKRLKGFNVLHPMGYDAFGLPAEQYAIEHGIHPEISTENNIKNFRAQLDKIGFSYDWDREVNTSKPAYYKWTQWIFLQLFNSWFNRSSKKAESIITLVKIFKTEGSATVNYQLPTVNSFSAEQWNTFLEKEQQAILMNFRLAYCGYGEVNWCEVLGTVLANDEVVNGVSERGGHPVEKKRLRQWYLRITEYADRLLEGLQTVDFSDAMKEMQTNWIGKSSGAEISFEMKTVNREPSTFNRLTVYTTRPDTIFGVDFMVIAPELDWIPEVVSAEQQQAVEDYLTYVKSRSDRERQAEKKISGVFTGAYAVNPFNSREIPIWISEYVLAGYGTGAIMAVPCGDERDFKFANHFGIPVTNILGDAFNGTEPNATKDAILTNSDFLNGVNQRKAIDIVIDKLEAMGIGTRKTNFRMRDAAFSRQRYWGEPFPIVWKDGVAYPLPESELPLELPKMDDIKPGINGDGPLSNNIEWLNDTDKYFTNNEGASNASSGAGGGTLESSTMPGYAGSSWYFLRYMDPNNTEAFASRQATDYWNQVDLYIGGTEHAVGHLLYSRMWTKALYD
;
A
#
# COMPACT_ATOMS: atom_id res chain seq x y z
N MET A 1 23.45 45.96 -31.02
CA MET A 1 22.01 45.64 -31.19
C MET A 1 21.56 45.01 -29.89
N GLU A 2 20.46 45.49 -29.30
CA GLU A 2 19.95 45.03 -28.01
C GLU A 2 19.19 43.69 -28.17
N TYR A 3 19.41 42.73 -27.27
CA TYR A 3 18.70 41.45 -27.28
C TYR A 3 17.28 41.63 -26.74
N LYS A 4 16.31 41.74 -27.66
CA LYS A 4 14.89 41.95 -27.34
C LYS A 4 14.13 40.64 -27.10
N PHE A 5 14.46 39.94 -26.01
CA PHE A 5 13.92 38.61 -25.71
C PHE A 5 12.38 38.53 -25.77
N ARG A 6 11.65 39.54 -25.26
CA ARG A 6 10.18 39.55 -25.27
C ARG A 6 9.58 39.47 -26.68
N GLU A 7 10.17 40.18 -27.65
CA GLU A 7 9.70 40.16 -29.04
C GLU A 7 10.05 38.81 -29.71
N ILE A 8 11.24 38.28 -29.41
CA ILE A 8 11.76 37.05 -30.00
C ILE A 8 11.03 35.80 -29.47
N GLU A 9 10.86 35.69 -28.14
CA GLU A 9 10.17 34.57 -27.49
C GLU A 9 8.73 34.48 -27.98
N LYS A 10 8.00 35.59 -27.96
CA LYS A 10 6.61 35.63 -28.43
C LYS A 10 6.49 35.19 -29.89
N LYS A 11 7.36 35.71 -30.77
CA LYS A 11 7.36 35.32 -32.19
C LYS A 11 7.50 33.81 -32.35
N TRP A 12 8.47 33.19 -31.70
CA TRP A 12 8.73 31.75 -31.87
C TRP A 12 7.66 30.87 -31.20
N GLN A 13 7.14 31.28 -30.04
CA GLN A 13 6.00 30.62 -29.40
C GLN A 13 4.77 30.61 -30.31
N ASP A 14 4.40 31.77 -30.87
CA ASP A 14 3.27 31.91 -31.81
C ASP A 14 3.51 31.05 -33.08
N GLU A 15 4.74 31.03 -33.60
CA GLU A 15 5.11 30.23 -34.78
C GLU A 15 5.04 28.71 -34.52
N TRP A 16 5.53 28.24 -33.38
CA TRP A 16 5.47 26.82 -33.01
C TRP A 16 4.05 26.35 -32.79
N ALA A 17 3.21 27.17 -32.14
CA ALA A 17 1.80 26.88 -31.95
C ALA A 17 1.04 26.80 -33.29
N ALA A 18 1.21 27.80 -34.16
CA ALA A 18 0.55 27.85 -35.46
C ALA A 18 0.93 26.66 -36.37
N LYS A 19 2.17 26.17 -36.27
CA LYS A 19 2.66 25.00 -37.02
C LYS A 19 2.40 23.67 -36.34
N GLN A 20 1.80 23.66 -35.14
CA GLN A 20 1.68 22.48 -34.27
C GLN A 20 3.02 21.72 -34.13
N ALA A 21 4.13 22.45 -33.94
CA ALA A 21 5.49 21.95 -34.10
C ALA A 21 5.86 20.74 -33.22
N TYR A 22 5.11 20.52 -32.13
CA TYR A 22 5.38 19.48 -31.14
C TYR A 22 4.37 18.32 -31.14
N LYS A 23 3.32 18.42 -31.97
CA LYS A 23 2.32 17.35 -32.14
C LYS A 23 2.95 16.08 -32.71
N VAL A 24 2.63 14.91 -32.14
CA VAL A 24 3.18 13.63 -32.58
C VAL A 24 2.15 12.55 -32.89
N SER A 25 2.48 11.73 -33.90
CA SER A 25 1.67 10.59 -34.34
C SER A 25 2.09 9.31 -33.62
N ASN A 26 1.11 8.43 -33.38
CA ASN A 26 1.32 7.03 -32.94
C ASN A 26 1.81 6.12 -34.08
N SER A 27 1.86 6.63 -35.31
CA SER A 27 2.38 5.94 -36.49
C SER A 27 3.47 6.78 -37.13
N SER A 28 4.73 6.37 -36.92
CA SER A 28 5.91 7.01 -37.49
C SER A 28 6.99 5.98 -37.76
N SER A 29 7.74 6.14 -38.84
CA SER A 29 8.93 5.35 -39.15
C SER A 29 10.18 5.80 -38.36
N LYS A 30 10.10 6.93 -37.66
CA LYS A 30 11.18 7.43 -36.81
C LYS A 30 11.26 6.61 -35.51
N PRO A 31 12.46 6.47 -34.92
CA PRO A 31 12.58 5.85 -33.60
C PRO A 31 11.82 6.68 -32.56
N LYS A 32 11.04 6.01 -31.70
CA LYS A 32 10.25 6.66 -30.64
C LYS A 32 11.17 7.16 -29.52
N CYS A 33 10.78 8.25 -28.88
CA CYS A 33 11.33 8.66 -27.59
C CYS A 33 10.21 9.30 -26.75
N TYR A 34 9.86 8.69 -25.64
CA TYR A 34 8.83 9.16 -24.74
C TYR A 34 9.50 9.82 -23.52
N VAL A 35 9.44 11.14 -23.46
CA VAL A 35 9.95 11.97 -22.36
C VAL A 35 8.77 12.44 -21.54
N LEU A 36 8.83 12.27 -20.23
CA LEU A 36 7.72 12.56 -19.35
C LEU A 36 8.17 13.31 -18.10
N ASP A 37 7.45 14.39 -17.83
CA ASP A 37 7.50 15.11 -16.57
C ASP A 37 6.42 14.61 -15.63
N MET A 38 6.72 14.63 -14.33
CA MET A 38 5.66 14.55 -13.33
C MET A 38 4.76 15.78 -13.44
N PHE A 39 3.52 15.55 -13.87
CA PHE A 39 2.53 16.60 -14.08
C PHE A 39 2.17 17.33 -12.76
N PRO A 40 1.84 18.63 -12.79
CA PRO A 40 1.65 19.42 -11.58
C PRO A 40 0.27 19.22 -10.94
N TYR A 41 0.21 19.45 -9.63
CA TYR A 41 -1.03 19.72 -8.91
C TYR A 41 -1.49 21.17 -9.17
N PRO A 42 -2.72 21.42 -9.66
CA PRO A 42 -3.25 22.76 -9.87
C PRO A 42 -3.77 23.36 -8.54
N SER A 43 -2.95 23.34 -7.48
CA SER A 43 -3.34 23.64 -6.10
C SER A 43 -2.70 24.91 -5.52
N GLY A 44 -2.36 25.89 -6.36
CA GLY A 44 -1.73 27.14 -5.92
C GLY A 44 -1.93 28.29 -6.91
N SER A 45 -1.39 29.47 -6.58
CA SER A 45 -1.52 30.70 -7.39
C SER A 45 -0.77 30.67 -8.75
N GLY A 46 -0.14 29.54 -9.09
CA GLY A 46 0.63 29.31 -10.31
C GLY A 46 1.84 28.40 -10.07
N LEU A 47 2.67 28.25 -11.10
CA LEU A 47 3.96 27.59 -11.02
C LEU A 47 4.91 28.35 -10.08
N HIS A 48 5.40 27.69 -9.03
CA HIS A 48 6.61 28.11 -8.33
C HIS A 48 7.89 27.69 -9.07
N VAL A 49 9.04 28.29 -8.74
CA VAL A 49 10.36 28.05 -9.40
C VAL A 49 10.79 26.57 -9.43
N GLY A 50 10.37 25.77 -8.44
CA GLY A 50 10.62 24.32 -8.45
C GLY A 50 10.03 23.57 -9.67
N HIS A 51 8.87 23.98 -10.20
CA HIS A 51 8.25 23.31 -11.35
C HIS A 51 9.12 23.42 -12.63
N PRO A 52 9.47 24.63 -13.12
CA PRO A 52 10.26 24.75 -14.35
C PRO A 52 11.66 24.16 -14.22
N LEU A 53 12.24 24.02 -13.01
CA LEU A 53 13.56 23.42 -12.84
C LEU A 53 13.62 21.98 -13.42
N GLY A 54 12.60 21.17 -13.14
CA GLY A 54 12.46 19.84 -13.73
C GLY A 54 12.12 19.91 -15.22
N TYR A 55 11.10 20.70 -15.56
CA TYR A 55 10.54 20.78 -16.91
C TYR A 55 11.52 21.37 -17.96
N ILE A 56 12.47 22.20 -17.54
CA ILE A 56 13.55 22.68 -18.43
C ILE A 56 14.45 21.51 -18.85
N SER A 57 14.74 20.57 -17.93
CA SER A 57 15.62 19.44 -18.22
C SER A 57 14.99 18.47 -19.22
N SER A 58 13.70 18.16 -19.04
CA SER A 58 12.94 17.33 -19.98
C SER A 58 12.80 18.02 -21.33
N ASP A 59 12.52 19.33 -21.36
CA ASP A 59 12.39 20.11 -22.60
C ASP A 59 13.69 20.13 -23.41
N ILE A 60 14.83 20.38 -22.76
CA ILE A 60 16.15 20.33 -23.40
C ILE A 60 16.38 18.96 -24.04
N TYR A 61 16.12 17.88 -23.29
CA TYR A 61 16.30 16.51 -23.78
C TYR A 61 15.34 16.18 -24.93
N SER A 62 14.07 16.57 -24.81
CA SER A 62 13.04 16.42 -25.84
C SER A 62 13.45 17.10 -27.14
N ARG A 63 13.88 18.37 -27.08
CA ARG A 63 14.37 19.12 -28.25
C ARG A 63 15.61 18.46 -28.85
N TYR A 64 16.56 18.05 -28.02
CA TYR A 64 17.75 17.32 -28.47
C TYR A 64 17.40 16.04 -29.22
N LYS A 65 16.47 15.22 -28.70
CA LYS A 65 16.02 13.98 -29.35
C LYS A 65 15.28 14.25 -30.66
N ARG A 66 14.43 15.28 -30.71
CA ARG A 66 13.77 15.70 -31.97
C ARG A 66 14.80 16.08 -33.04
N LEU A 67 15.84 16.84 -32.68
CA LEU A 67 16.94 17.21 -33.58
C LEU A 67 17.79 16.01 -34.03
N LYS A 68 17.84 14.94 -33.24
CA LYS A 68 18.45 13.65 -33.61
C LYS A 68 17.57 12.77 -34.49
N GLY A 69 16.37 13.24 -34.87
CA GLY A 69 15.48 12.53 -35.79
C GLY A 69 14.48 11.57 -35.13
N PHE A 70 14.31 11.64 -33.80
CA PHE A 70 13.32 10.83 -33.09
C PHE A 70 11.90 11.38 -33.23
N ASN A 71 10.90 10.51 -33.14
CA ASN A 71 9.51 10.89 -32.87
C ASN A 71 9.35 11.04 -31.35
N VAL A 72 9.30 12.27 -30.86
CA VAL A 72 9.34 12.55 -29.41
C VAL A 72 7.96 12.84 -28.86
N LEU A 73 7.43 11.95 -28.02
CA LEU A 73 6.26 12.23 -27.19
C LEU A 73 6.74 12.97 -25.94
N HIS A 74 6.26 14.19 -25.76
CA HIS A 74 6.51 15.01 -24.59
C HIS A 74 5.18 15.64 -24.17
N PRO A 75 4.35 14.95 -23.36
CA PRO A 75 3.02 15.41 -23.01
C PRO A 75 3.03 16.18 -21.69
N MET A 76 1.91 16.84 -21.41
CA MET A 76 1.65 17.50 -20.12
C MET A 76 0.17 17.41 -19.78
N GLY A 77 -0.17 17.59 -18.52
CA GLY A 77 -1.54 17.50 -18.00
C GLY A 77 -1.59 18.02 -16.56
N TYR A 78 -2.63 17.67 -15.82
CA TYR A 78 -2.84 18.19 -14.46
C TYR A 78 -3.38 17.11 -13.53
N ASP A 79 -2.75 16.94 -12.38
CA ASP A 79 -3.23 16.08 -11.31
C ASP A 79 -4.21 16.85 -10.42
N ALA A 80 -5.46 16.88 -10.84
CA ALA A 80 -6.45 17.85 -10.41
C ALA A 80 -7.40 17.35 -9.30
N PHE A 81 -7.43 16.05 -9.01
CA PHE A 81 -8.15 15.50 -7.87
C PHE A 81 -7.29 15.42 -6.61
N GLY A 82 -7.95 15.19 -5.47
CA GLY A 82 -7.33 14.92 -4.19
C GLY A 82 -7.21 16.14 -3.28
N LEU A 83 -6.60 15.86 -2.12
CA LEU A 83 -6.40 16.79 -1.01
C LEU A 83 -5.88 18.20 -1.40
N PRO A 84 -4.91 18.36 -2.33
CA PRO A 84 -4.30 19.67 -2.57
C PRO A 84 -5.27 20.66 -3.19
N ALA A 85 -6.01 20.24 -4.23
CA ALA A 85 -6.96 21.08 -4.93
C ALA A 85 -8.16 21.42 -4.03
N GLU A 86 -8.61 20.46 -3.23
CA GLU A 86 -9.74 20.65 -2.31
C GLU A 86 -9.42 21.63 -1.16
N GLN A 87 -8.24 21.51 -0.55
CA GLN A 87 -7.81 22.43 0.52
C GLN A 87 -7.73 23.87 0.00
N TYR A 88 -7.13 24.06 -1.18
CA TYR A 88 -7.07 25.37 -1.81
C TYR A 88 -8.47 25.96 -2.00
N ALA A 89 -9.43 25.14 -2.45
CA ALA A 89 -10.81 25.57 -2.65
C ALA A 89 -11.48 25.99 -1.32
N ILE A 90 -11.29 25.19 -0.26
CA ILE A 90 -11.81 25.46 1.09
C ILE A 90 -11.24 26.76 1.66
N GLU A 91 -9.93 26.96 1.58
CA GLU A 91 -9.24 28.16 2.08
C GLU A 91 -9.74 29.46 1.41
N HIS A 92 -10.15 29.36 0.14
CA HIS A 92 -10.62 30.50 -0.64
C HIS A 92 -12.14 30.62 -0.70
N GLY A 93 -12.88 29.67 -0.10
CA GLY A 93 -14.35 29.64 -0.13
C GLY A 93 -14.93 29.49 -1.55
N ILE A 94 -14.26 28.73 -2.41
CA ILE A 94 -14.64 28.50 -3.82
C ILE A 94 -14.85 27.01 -4.05
N HIS A 95 -15.79 26.63 -4.92
CA HIS A 95 -16.00 25.23 -5.28
C HIS A 95 -14.74 24.62 -5.94
N PRO A 96 -14.29 23.40 -5.56
CA PRO A 96 -13.08 22.77 -6.09
C PRO A 96 -12.99 22.73 -7.62
N GLU A 97 -14.09 22.41 -8.31
CA GLU A 97 -14.15 22.42 -9.79
C GLU A 97 -13.76 23.78 -10.38
N ILE A 98 -14.30 24.87 -9.82
CA ILE A 98 -14.06 26.24 -10.32
C ILE A 98 -12.62 26.66 -10.05
N SER A 99 -12.12 26.42 -8.82
CA SER A 99 -10.75 26.78 -8.45
C SER A 99 -9.72 26.00 -9.28
N THR A 100 -9.95 24.71 -9.49
CA THR A 100 -9.14 23.82 -10.34
C THR A 100 -9.08 24.33 -11.77
N GLU A 101 -10.21 24.66 -12.39
CA GLU A 101 -10.24 25.17 -13.77
C GLU A 101 -9.49 26.50 -13.93
N ASN A 102 -9.64 27.40 -12.95
CA ASN A 102 -8.92 28.68 -12.96
C ASN A 102 -7.41 28.47 -12.81
N ASN A 103 -7.00 27.57 -11.91
CA ASN A 103 -5.59 27.25 -11.69
C ASN A 103 -4.98 26.59 -12.92
N ILE A 104 -5.68 25.64 -13.56
CA ILE A 104 -5.22 25.00 -14.81
C ILE A 104 -5.00 26.05 -15.91
N LYS A 105 -5.94 26.98 -16.12
CA LYS A 105 -5.77 28.07 -17.11
C LYS A 105 -4.55 28.92 -16.83
N ASN A 106 -4.28 29.24 -15.56
CA ASN A 106 -3.12 30.02 -15.16
C ASN A 106 -1.80 29.25 -15.36
N PHE A 107 -1.74 27.99 -14.92
CA PHE A 107 -0.59 27.11 -15.14
C PHE A 107 -0.30 26.98 -16.63
N ARG A 108 -1.34 26.74 -17.44
CA ARG A 108 -1.24 26.66 -18.88
C ARG A 108 -0.61 27.91 -19.48
N ALA A 109 -1.13 29.09 -19.12
CA ALA A 109 -0.61 30.37 -19.59
C ALA A 109 0.85 30.62 -19.17
N GLN A 110 1.28 30.12 -18.00
CA GLN A 110 2.66 30.21 -17.55
C GLN A 110 3.58 29.24 -18.30
N LEU A 111 3.17 27.99 -18.52
CA LEU A 111 3.92 27.01 -19.30
C LEU A 111 4.11 27.47 -20.75
N ASP A 112 3.07 28.04 -21.37
CA ASP A 112 3.14 28.60 -22.73
C ASP A 112 4.14 29.77 -22.82
N LYS A 113 4.20 30.62 -21.78
CA LYS A 113 5.19 31.73 -21.71
C LYS A 113 6.63 31.26 -21.58
N ILE A 114 6.87 30.11 -20.96
CA ILE A 114 8.21 29.52 -20.89
C ILE A 114 8.58 28.89 -22.24
N GLY A 115 7.59 28.43 -23.01
CA GLY A 115 7.78 27.91 -24.36
C GLY A 115 8.25 26.47 -24.41
N PHE A 116 7.81 25.63 -23.47
CA PHE A 116 8.10 24.19 -23.47
C PHE A 116 7.51 23.47 -24.69
N SER A 117 8.17 22.39 -25.11
CA SER A 117 7.88 21.61 -26.32
C SER A 117 6.86 20.50 -26.13
N TYR A 118 5.74 20.81 -25.45
CA TYR A 118 4.69 19.84 -25.15
C TYR A 118 3.76 19.56 -26.34
N ASP A 119 3.31 18.31 -26.45
CA ASP A 119 2.17 17.91 -27.29
C ASP A 119 0.86 18.13 -26.54
N TRP A 120 0.30 19.33 -26.70
CA TRP A 120 -0.92 19.74 -26.01
C TRP A 120 -2.20 19.11 -26.55
N ASP A 121 -2.17 18.44 -27.71
CA ASP A 121 -3.30 17.63 -28.18
C ASP A 121 -3.50 16.37 -27.30
N ARG A 122 -2.54 16.11 -26.41
CA ARG A 122 -2.54 15.00 -25.46
C ARG A 122 -2.76 15.44 -24.01
N GLU A 123 -3.22 16.67 -23.80
CA GLU A 123 -3.50 17.18 -22.46
C GLU A 123 -4.52 16.31 -21.73
N VAL A 124 -4.24 15.97 -20.47
CA VAL A 124 -5.18 15.26 -19.59
C VAL A 124 -5.39 16.02 -18.30
N ASN A 125 -6.56 15.84 -17.70
CA ASN A 125 -6.93 16.41 -16.41
C ASN A 125 -7.62 15.30 -15.60
N THR A 126 -7.02 14.94 -14.46
CA THR A 126 -7.50 13.78 -13.68
C THR A 126 -8.92 13.98 -13.11
N SER A 127 -9.39 15.22 -12.96
CA SER A 127 -10.74 15.53 -12.47
C SER A 127 -11.84 15.50 -13.52
N LYS A 128 -11.52 15.26 -14.80
CA LYS A 128 -12.53 15.21 -15.88
C LYS A 128 -13.13 13.80 -16.01
N PRO A 129 -14.46 13.66 -16.20
CA PRO A 129 -15.12 12.34 -16.33
C PRO A 129 -14.51 11.45 -17.41
N ALA A 130 -14.12 12.03 -18.55
CA ALA A 130 -13.48 11.29 -19.64
C ALA A 130 -12.12 10.66 -19.25
N TYR A 131 -11.46 11.19 -18.21
CA TYR A 131 -10.24 10.62 -17.67
C TYR A 131 -10.56 9.60 -16.56
N TYR A 132 -11.28 10.01 -15.51
CA TYR A 132 -11.49 9.14 -14.35
C TYR A 132 -12.44 7.96 -14.62
N LYS A 133 -13.21 7.97 -15.72
CA LYS A 133 -13.86 6.77 -16.26
C LYS A 133 -12.89 5.59 -16.29
N TRP A 134 -11.66 5.84 -16.71
CA TRP A 134 -10.62 4.83 -16.81
C TRP A 134 -10.00 4.48 -15.46
N THR A 135 -9.89 5.41 -14.51
CA THR A 135 -9.55 5.06 -13.12
C THR A 135 -10.59 4.08 -12.54
N GLN A 136 -11.87 4.38 -12.73
CA GLN A 136 -12.99 3.52 -12.32
C GLN A 136 -12.95 2.16 -13.00
N TRP A 137 -12.68 2.14 -14.31
CA TRP A 137 -12.50 0.91 -15.08
C TRP A 137 -11.35 0.05 -14.55
N ILE A 138 -10.18 0.65 -14.29
CA ILE A 138 -9.02 -0.07 -13.72
C ILE A 138 -9.37 -0.61 -12.33
N PHE A 139 -10.05 0.17 -11.49
CA PHE A 139 -10.52 -0.31 -10.19
C PHE A 139 -11.44 -1.53 -10.34
N LEU A 140 -12.36 -1.54 -11.32
CA LEU A 140 -13.19 -2.70 -11.60
C LEU A 140 -12.37 -3.91 -12.08
N GLN A 141 -11.32 -3.71 -12.89
CA GLN A 141 -10.42 -4.81 -13.28
C GLN A 141 -9.70 -5.41 -12.05
N LEU A 142 -9.19 -4.56 -11.15
CA LEU A 142 -8.55 -4.99 -9.90
C LEU A 142 -9.55 -5.66 -8.94
N PHE A 143 -10.76 -5.12 -8.83
CA PHE A 143 -11.82 -5.71 -8.02
C PHE A 143 -12.19 -7.09 -8.55
N ASN A 144 -12.30 -7.26 -9.86
CA ASN A 144 -12.63 -8.53 -10.52
C ASN A 144 -11.42 -9.44 -10.76
N SER A 145 -10.29 -9.19 -10.08
CA SER A 145 -9.08 -10.00 -10.19
C SER A 145 -8.54 -10.41 -8.82
N TRP A 146 -7.80 -11.51 -8.78
CA TRP A 146 -7.04 -11.99 -7.63
C TRP A 146 -5.59 -12.23 -8.04
N PHE A 147 -4.65 -12.23 -7.08
CA PHE A 147 -3.27 -12.60 -7.38
C PHE A 147 -3.09 -14.12 -7.24
N ASN A 148 -2.85 -14.80 -8.35
CA ASN A 148 -2.55 -16.22 -8.33
C ASN A 148 -1.05 -16.41 -8.04
N ARG A 149 -0.73 -16.81 -6.81
CA ARG A 149 0.66 -17.02 -6.35
C ARG A 149 1.39 -18.15 -7.11
N SER A 150 0.66 -19.08 -7.72
CA SER A 150 1.25 -20.16 -8.52
C SER A 150 1.72 -19.65 -9.89
N SER A 151 0.90 -18.83 -10.57
CA SER A 151 1.26 -18.21 -11.85
C SER A 151 1.99 -16.86 -11.69
N LYS A 152 2.04 -16.32 -10.47
CA LYS A 152 2.65 -15.05 -10.06
C LYS A 152 2.08 -13.82 -10.78
N LYS A 153 0.78 -13.82 -11.07
CA LYS A 153 0.11 -12.71 -11.77
C LYS A 153 -1.34 -12.51 -11.34
N ALA A 154 -1.90 -11.35 -11.70
CA ALA A 154 -3.35 -11.16 -11.64
C ALA A 154 -4.07 -12.15 -12.56
N GLU A 155 -5.16 -12.71 -12.07
CA GLU A 155 -6.09 -13.51 -12.87
C GLU A 155 -7.53 -13.11 -12.52
N SER A 156 -8.46 -13.31 -13.46
CA SER A 156 -9.87 -13.02 -13.22
C SER A 156 -10.38 -13.81 -12.01
N ILE A 157 -11.16 -13.16 -11.14
CA ILE A 157 -11.81 -13.78 -9.98
C ILE A 157 -12.70 -14.97 -10.36
N ILE A 158 -13.17 -15.03 -11.61
CA ILE A 158 -13.94 -16.16 -12.16
C ILE A 158 -13.11 -17.45 -12.14
N THR A 159 -11.79 -17.36 -12.37
CA THR A 159 -10.89 -18.51 -12.31
C THR A 159 -10.83 -19.08 -10.89
N LEU A 160 -10.77 -18.21 -9.87
CA LEU A 160 -10.82 -18.61 -8.46
C LEU A 160 -12.16 -19.26 -8.11
N VAL A 161 -13.27 -18.69 -8.56
CA VAL A 161 -14.61 -19.27 -8.36
C VAL A 161 -14.69 -20.67 -8.98
N LYS A 162 -14.11 -20.89 -10.15
CA LYS A 162 -14.04 -22.23 -10.78
C LYS A 162 -13.26 -23.21 -9.90
N ILE A 163 -12.10 -22.81 -9.39
CA ILE A 163 -11.30 -23.63 -8.47
C ILE A 163 -12.12 -23.99 -7.22
N PHE A 164 -12.76 -23.01 -6.57
CA PHE A 164 -13.58 -23.27 -5.39
C PHE A 164 -14.75 -24.21 -5.65
N LYS A 165 -15.38 -24.14 -6.84
CA LYS A 165 -16.47 -25.04 -7.23
C LYS A 165 -16.02 -26.49 -7.44
N THR A 166 -14.77 -26.73 -7.82
CA THR A 166 -14.25 -28.07 -8.18
C THR A 166 -13.37 -28.68 -7.10
N GLU A 167 -12.58 -27.87 -6.40
CA GLU A 167 -11.50 -28.33 -5.51
C GLU A 167 -11.63 -27.79 -4.07
N GLY A 168 -12.50 -26.80 -3.85
CA GLY A 168 -12.55 -26.06 -2.58
C GLY A 168 -11.32 -25.15 -2.42
N SER A 169 -10.97 -24.80 -1.19
CA SER A 169 -9.90 -23.83 -0.90
C SER A 169 -8.50 -24.45 -0.72
N ALA A 170 -8.38 -25.78 -0.73
CA ALA A 170 -7.15 -26.47 -0.33
C ALA A 170 -5.97 -26.28 -1.31
N THR A 171 -6.27 -26.13 -2.60
CA THR A 171 -5.26 -25.99 -3.66
C THR A 171 -4.83 -24.55 -3.91
N VAL A 172 -5.53 -23.58 -3.29
CA VAL A 172 -5.19 -22.17 -3.39
C VAL A 172 -4.07 -21.86 -2.40
N ASN A 173 -2.90 -21.44 -2.91
CA ASN A 173 -1.70 -21.13 -2.12
C ASN A 173 -1.82 -19.81 -1.34
N TYR A 174 -2.93 -19.60 -0.63
CA TYR A 174 -3.23 -18.43 0.18
C TYR A 174 -4.09 -18.87 1.37
N GLN A 175 -3.61 -18.61 2.58
CA GLN A 175 -4.35 -18.91 3.80
C GLN A 175 -5.26 -17.74 4.15
N LEU A 176 -6.56 -18.01 4.21
CA LEU A 176 -7.56 -17.01 4.61
C LEU A 176 -7.37 -16.62 6.08
N PRO A 177 -7.43 -15.31 6.42
CA PRO A 177 -7.26 -14.87 7.81
C PRO A 177 -8.36 -15.35 8.77
N THR A 178 -9.58 -15.54 8.27
CA THR A 178 -10.79 -15.69 9.10
C THR A 178 -11.66 -16.90 8.76
N VAL A 179 -11.31 -17.65 7.71
CA VAL A 179 -12.14 -18.78 7.23
C VAL A 179 -11.29 -20.05 7.23
N ASN A 180 -11.77 -21.08 7.94
CA ASN A 180 -11.20 -22.42 7.87
C ASN A 180 -11.29 -22.95 6.43
N SER A 181 -10.37 -23.80 6.02
CA SER A 181 -10.42 -24.42 4.68
C SER A 181 -11.80 -25.05 4.40
N PHE A 182 -12.31 -24.89 3.18
CA PHE A 182 -13.61 -25.43 2.77
C PHE A 182 -13.49 -26.36 1.56
N SER A 183 -14.40 -27.34 1.46
CA SER A 183 -14.50 -28.25 0.31
C SER A 183 -15.31 -27.63 -0.84
N ALA A 184 -15.24 -28.27 -2.01
CA ALA A 184 -16.06 -27.92 -3.16
C ALA A 184 -17.56 -28.05 -2.85
N GLU A 185 -17.98 -29.08 -2.12
CA GLU A 185 -19.39 -29.24 -1.73
C GLU A 185 -19.85 -28.08 -0.85
N GLN A 186 -19.04 -27.68 0.14
CA GLN A 186 -19.36 -26.55 1.02
C GLN A 186 -19.52 -25.26 0.23
N TRP A 187 -18.57 -24.96 -0.67
CA TRP A 187 -18.64 -23.76 -1.53
C TRP A 187 -19.94 -23.68 -2.32
N ASN A 188 -20.37 -24.79 -2.90
CA ASN A 188 -21.59 -24.87 -3.69
C ASN A 188 -22.88 -24.74 -2.86
N THR A 189 -22.80 -24.87 -1.54
CA THR A 189 -23.93 -24.64 -0.61
C THR A 189 -23.95 -23.24 -0.01
N PHE A 190 -22.84 -22.49 -0.07
CA PHE A 190 -22.77 -21.13 0.45
C PHE A 190 -23.73 -20.19 -0.28
N LEU A 191 -24.37 -19.31 0.49
CA LEU A 191 -25.16 -18.21 -0.05
C LEU A 191 -24.24 -17.24 -0.80
N GLU A 192 -24.80 -16.50 -1.76
CA GLU A 192 -24.02 -15.51 -2.53
C GLU A 192 -23.28 -14.52 -1.61
N LYS A 193 -23.93 -14.04 -0.55
CA LYS A 193 -23.32 -13.15 0.44
C LYS A 193 -22.08 -13.76 1.10
N GLU A 194 -22.11 -15.06 1.42
CA GLU A 194 -20.97 -15.78 2.00
C GLU A 194 -19.86 -15.96 0.97
N GLN A 195 -20.22 -16.31 -0.27
CA GLN A 195 -19.26 -16.42 -1.37
C GLN A 195 -18.57 -15.08 -1.64
N GLN A 196 -19.30 -13.97 -1.71
CA GLN A 196 -18.72 -12.64 -1.92
C GLN A 196 -17.83 -12.20 -0.76
N ALA A 197 -18.22 -12.51 0.49
CA ALA A 197 -17.39 -12.25 1.66
C ALA A 197 -16.06 -13.02 1.61
N ILE A 198 -16.08 -14.29 1.19
CA ILE A 198 -14.87 -15.09 0.97
C ILE A 198 -14.03 -14.48 -0.15
N LEU A 199 -14.63 -14.20 -1.32
CA LEU A 199 -13.92 -13.64 -2.47
C LEU A 199 -13.26 -12.30 -2.16
N MET A 200 -13.86 -11.46 -1.31
CA MET A 200 -13.27 -10.19 -0.88
C MET A 200 -11.85 -10.35 -0.31
N ASN A 201 -11.56 -11.49 0.35
CA ASN A 201 -10.23 -11.77 0.89
C ASN A 201 -9.17 -12.10 -0.16
N PHE A 202 -9.56 -12.32 -1.42
CA PHE A 202 -8.66 -12.64 -2.53
C PHE A 202 -8.57 -11.53 -3.59
N ARG A 203 -9.55 -10.62 -3.63
CA ARG A 203 -9.57 -9.53 -4.61
C ARG A 203 -8.33 -8.63 -4.47
N LEU A 204 -7.82 -8.12 -5.60
CA LEU A 204 -6.71 -7.16 -5.62
C LEU A 204 -7.13 -5.78 -5.13
N ALA A 205 -8.36 -5.36 -5.43
CA ALA A 205 -9.03 -4.26 -4.75
C ALA A 205 -10.08 -4.84 -3.80
N TYR A 206 -9.91 -4.64 -2.49
CA TYR A 206 -10.77 -5.26 -1.49
C TYR A 206 -11.19 -4.27 -0.40
N CYS A 207 -12.32 -4.56 0.24
CA CYS A 207 -12.84 -3.78 1.36
C CYS A 207 -12.68 -4.56 2.67
N GLY A 208 -12.20 -3.89 3.71
CA GLY A 208 -12.02 -4.50 5.04
C GLY A 208 -12.06 -3.46 6.15
N TYR A 209 -12.27 -3.92 7.38
CA TYR A 209 -12.08 -3.08 8.56
C TYR A 209 -10.62 -3.15 9.00
N GLY A 210 -9.97 -1.99 9.11
CA GLY A 210 -8.60 -1.90 9.59
C GLY A 210 -8.40 -0.69 10.49
N GLU A 211 -7.34 -0.73 11.29
CA GLU A 211 -6.83 0.47 11.93
C GLU A 211 -6.11 1.33 10.90
N VAL A 212 -6.68 2.50 10.66
CA VAL A 212 -6.24 3.43 9.62
C VAL A 212 -5.64 4.67 10.24
N ASN A 213 -4.71 5.30 9.52
CA ASN A 213 -4.16 6.59 9.89
C ASN A 213 -5.23 7.64 9.66
N TRP A 214 -5.84 8.17 10.71
CA TRP A 214 -6.87 9.20 10.65
C TRP A 214 -6.27 10.55 11.03
N CYS A 215 -6.54 11.57 10.23
CA CYS A 215 -6.16 12.94 10.56
C CYS A 215 -7.43 13.78 10.76
N GLU A 216 -7.75 14.12 12.01
CA GLU A 216 -8.97 14.85 12.37
C GLU A 216 -9.04 16.22 11.69
N VAL A 217 -7.91 16.94 11.63
CA VAL A 217 -7.84 18.27 10.98
C VAL A 217 -8.13 18.19 9.48
N LEU A 218 -7.72 17.09 8.84
CA LEU A 218 -7.98 16.85 7.42
C LEU A 218 -9.31 16.10 7.20
N GLY A 219 -9.96 15.58 8.25
CA GLY A 219 -11.19 14.80 8.16
C GLY A 219 -11.10 13.58 7.24
N THR A 220 -9.93 12.93 7.13
CA THR A 220 -9.76 11.79 6.22
C THR A 220 -8.71 10.80 6.69
N VAL A 221 -8.82 9.57 6.18
CA VAL A 221 -7.77 8.56 6.22
C VAL A 221 -6.58 8.93 5.32
N LEU A 222 -5.38 8.58 5.76
CA LEU A 222 -4.11 8.71 5.05
C LEU A 222 -3.47 7.33 4.80
N ALA A 223 -2.83 7.14 3.65
CA ALA A 223 -1.97 6.00 3.39
C ALA A 223 -0.70 6.04 4.26
N ASN A 224 0.05 4.93 4.35
CA ASN A 224 1.23 4.87 5.22
C ASN A 224 2.36 5.79 4.75
N ASP A 225 2.48 6.03 3.44
CA ASP A 225 3.43 6.97 2.84
C ASP A 225 3.04 8.44 3.02
N GLU A 226 1.76 8.72 3.33
CA GLU A 226 1.25 10.07 3.63
C GLU A 226 1.41 10.44 5.13
N VAL A 227 2.07 9.60 5.93
CA VAL A 227 2.35 9.84 7.35
C VAL A 227 3.86 9.87 7.57
N VAL A 228 4.38 11.05 7.93
CA VAL A 228 5.81 11.27 8.17
C VAL A 228 6.01 11.59 9.64
N ASN A 229 6.76 10.77 10.36
CA ASN A 229 7.01 10.95 11.80
C ASN A 229 5.74 11.11 12.66
N GLY A 230 4.66 10.38 12.30
CA GLY A 230 3.40 10.39 13.05
C GLY A 230 2.52 11.64 12.83
N VAL A 231 2.88 12.48 11.87
CA VAL A 231 2.03 13.58 11.38
C VAL A 231 1.72 13.42 9.90
N SER A 232 0.67 14.07 9.43
CA SER A 232 0.34 14.10 8.01
C SER A 232 1.47 14.75 7.21
N GLU A 233 1.88 14.12 6.11
CA GLU A 233 2.86 14.69 5.15
C GLU A 233 2.44 16.12 4.75
N ARG A 234 1.13 16.31 4.55
CA ARG A 234 0.52 17.60 4.23
C ARG A 234 -0.06 18.25 5.49
N GLY A 235 0.43 19.43 5.82
CA GLY A 235 -0.05 20.23 6.95
C GLY A 235 0.58 19.89 8.31
N GLY A 236 1.29 18.76 8.45
CA GLY A 236 1.98 18.40 9.68
C GLY A 236 1.05 18.19 10.87
N HIS A 237 -0.19 17.74 10.62
CA HIS A 237 -1.20 17.56 11.65
C HIS A 237 -1.06 16.20 12.35
N PRO A 238 -1.42 16.09 13.64
CA PRO A 238 -1.43 14.80 14.34
C PRO A 238 -2.27 13.75 13.62
N VAL A 239 -1.75 12.52 13.59
CA VAL A 239 -2.44 11.35 13.04
C VAL A 239 -2.71 10.38 14.18
N GLU A 240 -3.95 9.89 14.26
CA GLU A 240 -4.39 8.88 15.21
C GLU A 240 -4.79 7.59 14.50
N LYS A 241 -4.94 6.50 15.26
CA LYS A 241 -5.46 5.23 14.74
C LYS A 241 -6.97 5.18 14.97
N LYS A 242 -7.73 4.99 13.89
CA LYS A 242 -9.18 4.79 13.95
C LYS A 242 -9.53 3.50 13.24
N ARG A 243 -10.49 2.72 13.78
CA ARG A 243 -10.97 1.51 13.10
C ARG A 243 -12.09 1.89 12.14
N LEU A 244 -11.85 1.79 10.83
CA LEU A 244 -12.81 2.16 9.79
C LEU A 244 -12.86 1.09 8.69
N ARG A 245 -14.01 0.99 8.02
CA ARG A 245 -14.13 0.24 6.76
C ARG A 245 -13.45 1.04 5.66
N GLN A 246 -12.48 0.47 4.97
CA GLN A 246 -11.79 1.12 3.85
C GLN A 246 -11.60 0.15 2.69
N TRP A 247 -11.44 0.72 1.49
CA TRP A 247 -10.89 0.01 0.35
C TRP A 247 -9.36 0.00 0.43
N TYR A 248 -8.77 -1.12 0.01
CA TYR A 248 -7.33 -1.33 -0.04
C TYR A 248 -6.93 -1.91 -1.39
N LEU A 249 -5.73 -1.55 -1.84
CA LEU A 249 -5.05 -2.25 -2.93
C LEU A 249 -4.05 -3.26 -2.36
N ARG A 250 -4.17 -4.50 -2.81
CA ARG A 250 -3.33 -5.65 -2.41
C ARG A 250 -1.95 -5.61 -3.06
N ILE A 251 -1.21 -4.52 -2.83
CA ILE A 251 0.14 -4.32 -3.36
C ILE A 251 1.15 -5.30 -2.77
N THR A 252 0.89 -5.86 -1.58
CA THR A 252 1.76 -6.85 -0.93
C THR A 252 1.99 -8.10 -1.75
N GLU A 253 0.99 -8.56 -2.51
CA GLU A 253 1.15 -9.71 -3.42
C GLU A 253 2.10 -9.42 -4.59
N TYR A 254 2.34 -8.15 -4.91
CA TYR A 254 3.29 -7.74 -5.94
C TYR A 254 4.71 -7.48 -5.39
N ALA A 255 4.96 -7.62 -4.09
CA ALA A 255 6.22 -7.23 -3.44
C ALA A 255 7.46 -7.82 -4.15
N ASP A 256 7.44 -9.11 -4.44
CA ASP A 256 8.55 -9.79 -5.12
C ASP A 256 8.76 -9.26 -6.54
N ARG A 257 7.69 -9.11 -7.32
CA ARG A 257 7.77 -8.55 -8.67
C ARG A 257 8.21 -7.09 -8.69
N LEU A 258 7.89 -6.34 -7.63
CA LEU A 258 8.34 -4.96 -7.43
C LEU A 258 9.83 -4.92 -7.06
N LEU A 259 10.35 -5.86 -6.27
CA LEU A 259 11.78 -5.96 -5.99
C LEU A 259 12.57 -6.43 -7.22
N GLU A 260 12.10 -7.46 -7.91
CA GLU A 260 12.71 -7.97 -9.15
C GLU A 260 12.79 -6.87 -10.21
N GLY A 261 11.74 -6.08 -10.36
CA GLY A 261 11.73 -4.96 -11.31
C GLY A 261 12.72 -3.84 -10.99
N LEU A 262 13.27 -3.75 -9.76
CA LEU A 262 14.32 -2.77 -9.44
C LEU A 262 15.67 -3.15 -10.06
N GLN A 263 15.84 -4.42 -10.45
CA GLN A 263 17.07 -4.89 -11.09
C GLN A 263 17.18 -4.47 -12.56
N THR A 264 16.04 -4.21 -13.21
CA THR A 264 15.99 -3.88 -14.64
C THR A 264 15.69 -2.42 -14.91
N VAL A 265 15.06 -1.71 -13.97
CA VAL A 265 14.79 -0.27 -14.12
C VAL A 265 16.08 0.54 -13.94
N ASP A 266 16.27 1.53 -14.81
CA ASP A 266 17.41 2.45 -14.75
C ASP A 266 17.14 3.61 -13.77
N PHE A 267 16.94 3.24 -12.50
CA PHE A 267 16.87 4.19 -11.38
C PHE A 267 18.23 4.37 -10.74
N SER A 268 18.45 5.53 -10.11
CA SER A 268 19.61 5.74 -9.24
C SER A 268 19.62 4.73 -8.08
N ASP A 269 20.82 4.42 -7.57
CA ASP A 269 20.97 3.48 -6.46
C ASP A 269 20.18 3.92 -5.23
N ALA A 270 20.15 5.23 -4.94
CA ALA A 270 19.36 5.80 -3.86
C ALA A 270 17.85 5.52 -4.01
N MET A 271 17.30 5.61 -5.23
CA MET A 271 15.89 5.30 -5.49
C MET A 271 15.58 3.81 -5.33
N LYS A 272 16.48 2.94 -5.82
CA LYS A 272 16.37 1.49 -5.64
C LYS A 272 16.43 1.12 -4.17
N GLU A 273 17.32 1.74 -3.40
CA GLU A 273 17.48 1.53 -1.97
C GLU A 273 16.24 1.99 -1.19
N MET A 274 15.70 3.19 -1.49
CA MET A 274 14.48 3.69 -0.86
C MET A 274 13.29 2.74 -1.06
N GLN A 275 13.04 2.27 -2.28
CA GLN A 275 11.97 1.29 -2.54
C GLN A 275 12.27 -0.08 -1.92
N THR A 276 13.52 -0.58 -2.00
CA THR A 276 13.90 -1.86 -1.41
C THR A 276 13.68 -1.86 0.11
N ASN A 277 14.11 -0.79 0.78
CA ASN A 277 13.91 -0.61 2.21
C ASN A 277 12.42 -0.47 2.55
N TRP A 278 11.65 0.27 1.74
CA TRP A 278 10.21 0.40 1.91
C TRP A 278 9.46 -0.93 1.85
N ILE A 279 9.70 -1.70 0.77
CA ILE A 279 9.14 -3.04 0.60
C ILE A 279 9.59 -3.94 1.75
N GLY A 280 10.89 -3.86 2.11
CA GLY A 280 11.44 -4.46 3.32
C GLY A 280 11.23 -5.96 3.37
N LYS A 281 11.62 -6.68 2.31
CA LYS A 281 11.58 -8.15 2.28
C LYS A 281 12.54 -8.71 3.31
N SER A 282 12.02 -9.58 4.16
CA SER A 282 12.78 -10.35 5.14
C SER A 282 12.41 -11.83 5.00
N SER A 283 13.41 -12.70 5.11
CA SER A 283 13.19 -14.14 5.25
C SER A 283 13.44 -14.50 6.71
N GLY A 284 12.52 -15.25 7.29
CA GLY A 284 12.58 -15.71 8.66
C GLY A 284 11.91 -17.06 8.83
N ALA A 285 11.55 -17.36 10.06
CA ALA A 285 10.80 -18.55 10.43
C ALA A 285 9.64 -18.17 11.34
N GLU A 286 8.49 -18.82 11.15
CA GLU A 286 7.55 -19.03 12.24
C GLU A 286 7.95 -20.28 13.01
N ILE A 287 7.98 -20.18 14.33
CA ILE A 287 8.51 -21.22 15.22
C ILE A 287 7.51 -21.43 16.36
N SER A 288 7.06 -22.67 16.54
CA SER A 288 6.13 -23.06 17.61
C SER A 288 6.90 -23.66 18.79
N PHE A 289 7.02 -22.88 19.86
CA PHE A 289 7.59 -23.30 21.13
C PHE A 289 6.54 -24.00 21.99
N GLU A 290 6.92 -25.08 22.66
CA GLU A 290 6.04 -25.75 23.61
C GLU A 290 5.93 -24.94 24.90
N MET A 291 4.73 -24.86 25.46
CA MET A 291 4.46 -24.17 26.71
C MET A 291 4.56 -25.16 27.88
N LYS A 292 5.23 -24.75 28.95
CA LYS A 292 5.23 -25.51 30.21
C LYS A 292 3.93 -25.18 30.96
N THR A 293 3.06 -26.18 31.11
CA THR A 293 1.71 -26.00 31.69
C THR A 293 1.77 -25.42 33.10
N VAL A 294 1.11 -24.28 33.29
CA VAL A 294 0.91 -23.65 34.59
C VAL A 294 -0.41 -24.17 35.17
N ASN A 295 -0.38 -25.29 35.91
CA ASN A 295 -1.42 -25.75 36.86
C ASN A 295 -2.89 -25.40 36.55
N ARG A 296 -3.36 -25.62 35.31
CA ARG A 296 -4.79 -25.63 34.96
C ARG A 296 -5.09 -26.88 34.14
N GLU A 297 -6.34 -27.36 34.25
CA GLU A 297 -6.97 -28.33 33.33
C GLU A 297 -6.47 -28.11 31.91
N PRO A 298 -6.28 -29.17 31.09
CA PRO A 298 -5.62 -29.09 29.79
C PRO A 298 -6.22 -27.96 28.96
N SER A 299 -5.53 -26.82 28.93
CA SER A 299 -5.88 -25.73 28.04
C SER A 299 -5.54 -26.20 26.63
N THR A 300 -6.32 -25.76 25.67
CA THR A 300 -6.06 -26.00 24.24
C THR A 300 -4.80 -25.28 23.74
N PHE A 301 -4.17 -24.46 24.59
CA PHE A 301 -3.05 -23.59 24.25
C PHE A 301 -1.72 -24.13 24.77
N ASN A 302 -1.19 -25.15 24.07
CA ASN A 302 0.06 -25.82 24.45
C ASN A 302 1.29 -25.30 23.70
N ARG A 303 1.12 -24.34 22.78
CA ARG A 303 2.21 -23.84 21.93
C ARG A 303 2.12 -22.34 21.74
N LEU A 304 3.27 -21.68 21.81
CA LEU A 304 3.44 -20.27 21.48
C LEU A 304 4.19 -20.16 20.15
N THR A 305 3.54 -19.58 19.14
CA THR A 305 4.17 -19.36 17.82
C THR A 305 4.75 -17.95 17.74
N VAL A 306 6.04 -17.84 17.44
CA VAL A 306 6.75 -16.58 17.24
C VAL A 306 7.21 -16.45 15.79
N TYR A 307 7.38 -15.22 15.30
CA TYR A 307 8.07 -14.94 14.04
C TYR A 307 9.43 -14.30 14.31
N THR A 308 10.47 -14.76 13.63
CA THR A 308 11.81 -14.17 13.73
C THR A 308 12.55 -14.16 12.39
N THR A 309 13.27 -13.07 12.12
CA THR A 309 14.22 -12.97 10.99
C THR A 309 15.63 -13.44 11.38
N ARG A 310 15.80 -13.91 12.62
CA ARG A 310 17.07 -14.38 13.20
C ARG A 310 16.90 -15.77 13.83
N PRO A 311 16.41 -16.79 13.09
CA PRO A 311 16.33 -18.13 13.65
C PRO A 311 17.72 -18.68 14.04
N ASP A 312 18.80 -18.15 13.44
CA ASP A 312 20.18 -18.44 13.81
C ASP A 312 20.51 -18.20 15.29
N THR A 313 19.79 -17.31 15.96
CA THR A 313 20.06 -16.93 17.35
C THR A 313 19.19 -17.66 18.38
N ILE A 314 18.44 -18.69 17.97
CA ILE A 314 17.48 -19.41 18.83
C ILE A 314 18.07 -19.99 20.12
N PHE A 315 19.37 -20.34 20.16
CA PHE A 315 20.03 -20.82 21.38
C PHE A 315 20.26 -19.72 22.43
N GLY A 316 20.26 -18.45 22.00
CA GLY A 316 20.43 -17.28 22.86
C GLY A 316 19.11 -16.66 23.32
N VAL A 317 17.97 -17.37 23.16
CA VAL A 317 16.65 -16.85 23.55
C VAL A 317 16.50 -16.90 25.07
N ASP A 318 16.61 -15.76 25.73
CA ASP A 318 16.58 -15.66 27.20
C ASP A 318 15.19 -15.37 27.77
N PHE A 319 14.31 -14.77 26.97
CA PHE A 319 12.89 -14.56 27.30
C PHE A 319 12.07 -14.44 26.01
N MET A 320 10.75 -14.50 26.14
CA MET A 320 9.81 -14.19 25.05
C MET A 320 8.96 -13.01 25.42
N VAL A 321 8.52 -12.26 24.42
CA VAL A 321 7.63 -11.12 24.62
C VAL A 321 6.42 -11.22 23.70
N ILE A 322 5.24 -11.04 24.28
CA ILE A 322 3.96 -11.04 23.60
C ILE A 322 3.33 -9.65 23.68
N ALA A 323 2.64 -9.24 22.61
CA ALA A 323 1.99 -7.95 22.52
C ALA A 323 0.78 -7.86 23.48
N PRO A 324 0.55 -6.71 24.14
CA PRO A 324 -0.52 -6.54 25.12
C PRO A 324 -1.94 -6.57 24.52
N GLU A 325 -2.09 -6.48 23.20
CA GLU A 325 -3.39 -6.51 22.52
C GLU A 325 -3.86 -7.92 22.13
N LEU A 326 -3.13 -8.97 22.49
CA LEU A 326 -3.49 -10.34 22.12
C LEU A 326 -4.63 -10.87 22.99
N ASP A 327 -5.72 -11.28 22.34
CA ASP A 327 -6.95 -11.72 23.02
C ASP A 327 -6.75 -12.97 23.89
N TRP A 328 -5.74 -13.79 23.58
CA TRP A 328 -5.43 -15.03 24.30
C TRP A 328 -4.46 -14.86 25.48
N ILE A 329 -4.02 -13.64 25.82
CA ILE A 329 -3.17 -13.39 27.02
C ILE A 329 -3.70 -14.09 28.28
N PRO A 330 -5.01 -14.09 28.60
CA PRO A 330 -5.53 -14.76 29.79
C PRO A 330 -5.22 -16.26 29.87
N GLU A 331 -4.91 -16.91 28.74
CA GLU A 331 -4.58 -18.34 28.67
C GLU A 331 -3.14 -18.65 29.10
N VAL A 332 -2.25 -17.65 29.13
CA VAL A 332 -0.82 -17.81 29.46
C VAL A 332 -0.42 -17.15 30.79
N VAL A 333 -1.37 -16.65 31.56
CA VAL A 333 -1.11 -15.95 32.83
C VAL A 333 -1.30 -16.89 34.02
N SER A 334 -0.31 -16.94 34.92
CA SER A 334 -0.42 -17.70 36.18
C SER A 334 -1.34 -17.01 37.17
N ALA A 335 -1.91 -17.79 38.10
CA ALA A 335 -2.80 -17.24 39.12
C ALA A 335 -2.11 -16.16 39.98
N GLU A 336 -0.81 -16.31 40.23
CA GLU A 336 0.00 -15.36 41.00
C GLU A 336 0.26 -14.05 40.26
N GLN A 337 0.31 -14.07 38.93
CA GLN A 337 0.59 -12.91 38.09
C GLN A 337 -0.66 -12.20 37.57
N GLN A 338 -1.86 -12.76 37.81
CA GLN A 338 -3.14 -12.25 37.31
C GLN A 338 -3.32 -10.74 37.55
N GLN A 339 -3.18 -10.29 38.80
CA GLN A 339 -3.37 -8.88 39.15
C GLN A 339 -2.33 -7.96 38.49
N ALA A 340 -1.05 -8.35 38.51
CA ALA A 340 0.03 -7.56 37.92
C ALA A 340 -0.15 -7.40 36.40
N VAL A 341 -0.62 -8.46 35.73
CA VAL A 341 -0.91 -8.43 34.30
C VAL A 341 -2.13 -7.56 34.01
N GLU A 342 -3.22 -7.67 34.78
CA GLU A 342 -4.40 -6.82 34.62
C GLU A 342 -4.08 -5.33 34.80
N ASP A 343 -3.27 -4.99 35.81
CA ASP A 343 -2.81 -3.63 36.06
C ASP A 343 -1.98 -3.10 34.88
N TYR A 344 -1.07 -3.93 34.34
CA TYR A 344 -0.24 -3.55 33.20
C TYR A 344 -1.06 -3.39 31.91
N LEU A 345 -2.00 -4.29 31.62
CA LEU A 345 -2.87 -4.18 30.45
C LEU A 345 -3.77 -2.94 30.53
N THR A 346 -4.24 -2.60 31.73
CA THR A 346 -5.01 -1.37 31.98
C THR A 346 -4.15 -0.13 31.75
N TYR A 347 -2.91 -0.14 32.26
CA TYR A 347 -1.93 0.91 32.00
C TYR A 347 -1.67 1.10 30.49
N VAL A 348 -1.42 0.03 29.73
CA VAL A 348 -1.18 0.12 28.29
C VAL A 348 -2.41 0.63 27.54
N LYS A 349 -3.61 0.12 27.86
CA LYS A 349 -4.87 0.56 27.22
C LYS A 349 -5.20 2.02 27.47
N SER A 350 -4.69 2.60 28.56
CA SER A 350 -4.88 4.03 28.86
C SER A 350 -4.11 4.98 27.93
N ARG A 351 -3.29 4.44 27.01
CA ARG A 351 -2.29 5.18 26.23
C ARG A 351 -2.40 4.90 24.75
N SER A 352 -2.10 5.90 23.94
CA SER A 352 -2.01 5.76 22.48
C SER A 352 -0.69 5.12 22.04
N ASP A 353 -0.67 4.47 20.89
CA ASP A 353 0.56 3.94 20.27
C ASP A 353 1.66 5.01 20.11
N ARG A 354 1.27 6.27 19.89
CA ARG A 354 2.21 7.39 19.81
C ARG A 354 2.88 7.68 21.15
N GLU A 355 2.11 7.66 22.24
CA GLU A 355 2.64 7.84 23.59
C GLU A 355 3.57 6.68 23.97
N ARG A 356 3.24 5.46 23.55
CA ARG A 356 4.06 4.25 23.73
C ARG A 356 5.38 4.33 22.94
N GLN A 357 5.34 4.81 21.69
CA GLN A 357 6.55 4.96 20.87
C GLN A 357 7.42 6.17 21.27
N ALA A 358 6.81 7.25 21.78
CA ALA A 358 7.52 8.45 22.21
C ALA A 358 8.17 8.26 23.58
N GLU A 359 7.61 7.40 24.44
CA GLU A 359 8.18 7.13 25.75
C GLU A 359 9.37 6.17 25.67
N LYS A 360 10.52 6.62 26.14
CA LYS A 360 11.76 5.82 26.16
C LYS A 360 11.84 4.86 27.36
N LYS A 361 10.78 4.77 28.16
CA LYS A 361 10.77 3.99 29.38
C LYS A 361 10.48 2.53 29.04
N ILE A 362 11.39 1.65 29.43
CA ILE A 362 11.21 0.21 29.30
C ILE A 362 10.12 -0.20 30.29
N SER A 363 9.11 -0.93 29.82
CA SER A 363 8.00 -1.43 30.62
C SER A 363 7.67 -2.87 30.22
N GLY A 364 7.08 -3.63 31.14
CA GLY A 364 6.69 -5.01 30.87
C GLY A 364 6.30 -5.74 32.16
N VAL A 365 5.60 -6.86 32.00
CA VAL A 365 5.14 -7.70 33.13
C VAL A 365 5.38 -9.17 32.81
N PHE A 366 5.85 -9.93 33.81
CA PHE A 366 6.04 -11.37 33.69
C PHE A 366 4.70 -12.10 33.80
N THR A 367 4.43 -13.03 32.89
CA THR A 367 3.15 -13.75 32.85
C THR A 367 3.05 -14.87 33.88
N GLY A 368 4.18 -15.34 34.43
CA GLY A 368 4.22 -16.56 35.23
C GLY A 368 4.39 -17.83 34.40
N ALA A 369 4.27 -17.75 33.08
CA ALA A 369 4.43 -18.87 32.17
C ALA A 369 5.84 -18.93 31.55
N TYR A 370 6.18 -20.14 31.11
CA TYR A 370 7.44 -20.45 30.46
C TYR A 370 7.18 -21.21 29.15
N ALA A 371 7.94 -20.86 28.12
CA ALA A 371 8.10 -21.67 26.92
C ALA A 371 9.35 -22.55 27.04
N VAL A 372 9.44 -23.61 26.23
CA VAL A 372 10.60 -24.52 26.20
C VAL A 372 11.34 -24.33 24.89
N ASN A 373 12.64 -24.01 24.98
CA ASN A 373 13.50 -23.93 23.81
C ASN A 373 13.61 -25.31 23.12
N PRO A 374 13.32 -25.42 21.81
CA PRO A 374 13.24 -26.71 21.14
C PRO A 374 14.59 -27.43 20.98
N PHE A 375 15.71 -26.73 21.17
CA PHE A 375 17.05 -27.30 20.92
C PHE A 375 17.87 -27.57 22.19
N ASN A 376 17.63 -26.84 23.28
CA ASN A 376 18.38 -27.02 24.52
C ASN A 376 17.49 -27.26 25.75
N SER A 377 16.17 -27.37 25.56
CA SER A 377 15.17 -27.62 26.61
C SER A 377 15.16 -26.59 27.74
N ARG A 378 15.79 -25.43 27.55
CA ARG A 378 15.79 -24.36 28.54
C ARG A 378 14.39 -23.75 28.65
N GLU A 379 13.99 -23.48 29.88
CA GLU A 379 12.76 -22.75 30.19
C GLU A 379 12.98 -21.26 29.93
N ILE A 380 12.09 -20.67 29.14
CA ILE A 380 12.16 -19.30 28.67
C ILE A 380 10.95 -18.55 29.26
N PRO A 381 11.15 -17.57 30.17
CA PRO A 381 10.06 -16.81 30.74
C PRO A 381 9.34 -15.97 29.69
N ILE A 382 8.02 -15.89 29.79
CA ILE A 382 7.17 -15.12 28.86
C ILE A 382 6.72 -13.82 29.52
N TRP A 383 6.95 -12.72 28.82
CA TRP A 383 6.63 -11.36 29.27
C TRP A 383 5.62 -10.70 28.33
N ILE A 384 4.87 -9.74 28.85
CA ILE A 384 4.04 -8.83 28.05
C ILE A 384 4.75 -7.48 28.02
N SER A 385 4.91 -6.88 26.84
CA SER A 385 5.49 -5.53 26.74
C SER A 385 5.01 -4.76 25.52
N GLU A 386 4.87 -3.46 25.68
CA GLU A 386 4.42 -2.52 24.66
C GLU A 386 5.36 -2.34 23.46
N TYR A 387 6.61 -2.79 23.52
CA TYR A 387 7.55 -2.69 22.39
C TYR A 387 7.32 -3.76 21.30
N VAL A 388 6.46 -4.75 21.58
CA VAL A 388 5.98 -5.74 20.61
C VAL A 388 4.58 -5.33 20.13
N LEU A 389 4.35 -5.41 18.83
CA LEU A 389 3.10 -5.00 18.19
C LEU A 389 2.32 -6.22 17.71
N ALA A 390 1.04 -6.35 18.09
CA ALA A 390 0.20 -7.46 17.68
C ALA A 390 0.08 -7.61 16.15
N GLY A 391 0.12 -6.49 15.41
CA GLY A 391 0.04 -6.48 13.95
C GLY A 391 1.34 -6.84 13.20
N TYR A 392 2.41 -7.24 13.89
CA TYR A 392 3.67 -7.65 13.27
C TYR A 392 4.02 -9.10 13.58
N GLY A 393 4.21 -9.92 12.54
CA GLY A 393 4.45 -11.35 12.68
C GLY A 393 3.23 -12.04 13.32
N THR A 394 3.45 -12.73 14.43
CA THR A 394 2.39 -13.38 15.23
C THR A 394 1.94 -12.55 16.43
N GLY A 395 2.50 -11.34 16.62
CA GLY A 395 2.36 -10.58 17.87
C GLY A 395 3.22 -11.11 19.03
N ALA A 396 4.04 -12.14 18.78
CA ALA A 396 4.97 -12.70 19.76
C ALA A 396 6.38 -12.83 19.16
N ILE A 397 7.41 -12.53 19.96
CA ILE A 397 8.81 -12.63 19.56
C ILE A 397 9.64 -13.47 20.54
N MET A 398 10.72 -14.05 20.03
CA MET A 398 11.81 -14.58 20.86
C MET A 398 12.86 -13.49 21.06
N ALA A 399 13.23 -13.20 22.30
CA ALA A 399 14.17 -12.14 22.62
C ALA A 399 15.59 -12.70 22.83
N VAL A 400 16.57 -12.13 22.13
CA VAL A 400 17.98 -12.58 22.14
C VAL A 400 18.90 -11.41 22.51
N PRO A 401 19.08 -11.14 23.81
CA PRO A 401 19.76 -9.95 24.32
C PRO A 401 21.19 -9.74 23.84
N CYS A 402 21.97 -10.81 23.59
CA CYS A 402 23.34 -10.64 23.09
C CYS A 402 23.40 -10.10 21.64
N GLY A 403 22.29 -10.18 20.90
CA GLY A 403 22.21 -9.85 19.47
C GLY A 403 21.21 -8.76 19.07
N ASP A 404 20.35 -8.28 19.98
CA ASP A 404 19.37 -7.20 19.72
C ASP A 404 19.40 -6.15 20.85
N GLU A 405 19.43 -4.87 20.46
CA GLU A 405 19.55 -3.74 21.38
C GLU A 405 18.34 -3.54 22.30
N ARG A 406 17.12 -3.76 21.80
CA ARG A 406 15.89 -3.62 22.58
C ARG A 406 15.80 -4.74 23.60
N ASP A 407 16.14 -5.96 23.17
CA ASP A 407 16.15 -7.14 24.03
C ASP A 407 17.21 -6.99 25.13
N PHE A 408 18.40 -6.48 24.80
CA PHE A 408 19.46 -6.21 25.76
C PHE A 408 19.05 -5.18 26.82
N LYS A 409 18.45 -4.07 26.39
CA LYS A 409 17.93 -3.04 27.29
C LYS A 409 16.85 -3.59 28.21
N PHE A 410 15.92 -4.38 27.68
CA PHE A 410 14.86 -5.03 28.45
C PHE A 410 15.44 -6.02 29.47
N ALA A 411 16.38 -6.87 29.05
CA ALA A 411 17.05 -7.82 29.92
C ALA A 411 17.73 -7.13 31.10
N ASN A 412 18.50 -6.07 30.83
CA ASN A 412 19.17 -5.30 31.88
C ASN A 412 18.18 -4.61 32.84
N HIS A 413 17.06 -4.10 32.31
CA HIS A 413 16.04 -3.44 33.13
C HIS A 413 15.37 -4.41 34.13
N PHE A 414 15.05 -5.63 33.68
CA PHE A 414 14.36 -6.64 34.48
C PHE A 414 15.30 -7.67 35.13
N GLY A 415 16.61 -7.50 35.00
CA GLY A 415 17.60 -8.43 35.57
C GLY A 415 17.58 -9.82 34.95
N ILE A 416 17.21 -9.94 33.69
CA ILE A 416 17.19 -11.21 32.95
C ILE A 416 18.62 -11.57 32.52
N PRO A 417 19.12 -12.79 32.79
CA PRO A 417 20.44 -13.22 32.35
C PRO A 417 20.60 -13.16 30.83
N VAL A 418 21.79 -12.77 30.37
CA VAL A 418 22.12 -12.71 28.94
C VAL A 418 23.02 -13.87 28.53
N THR A 419 22.53 -14.72 27.63
CA THR A 419 23.27 -15.86 27.11
C THR A 419 24.15 -15.46 25.93
N ASN A 420 25.46 -15.62 26.07
CA ASN A 420 26.40 -15.34 24.99
C ASN A 420 26.46 -16.51 24.00
N ILE A 421 25.89 -16.30 22.81
CA ILE A 421 26.02 -17.21 21.65
C ILE A 421 26.92 -16.65 20.53
N LEU A 422 27.56 -15.50 20.75
CA LEU A 422 28.34 -14.77 19.75
C LEU A 422 29.84 -14.76 20.05
N GLY A 423 30.28 -15.47 21.10
CA GLY A 423 31.65 -15.50 21.56
C GLY A 423 32.20 -14.11 21.84
N ASP A 424 33.41 -13.83 21.32
CA ASP A 424 34.12 -12.55 21.48
C ASP A 424 33.38 -11.37 20.82
N ALA A 425 32.43 -11.64 19.94
CA ALA A 425 31.65 -10.62 19.27
C ALA A 425 30.59 -9.97 20.20
N PHE A 426 30.38 -10.51 21.40
CA PHE A 426 29.58 -9.92 22.48
C PHE A 426 30.44 -9.74 23.74
N ASN A 427 30.68 -8.49 24.12
CA ASN A 427 31.57 -8.12 25.24
C ASN A 427 30.85 -8.08 26.61
N GLY A 428 29.55 -8.38 26.66
CA GLY A 428 28.74 -8.33 27.88
C GLY A 428 28.17 -6.94 28.20
N THR A 429 28.62 -5.88 27.54
CA THR A 429 28.15 -4.50 27.77
C THR A 429 27.35 -3.93 26.60
N GLU A 430 27.58 -4.43 25.39
CA GLU A 430 26.92 -3.98 24.16
C GLU A 430 26.48 -5.17 23.30
N PRO A 431 25.24 -5.16 22.77
CA PRO A 431 24.74 -6.23 21.90
C PRO A 431 25.30 -6.11 20.49
N ASN A 432 25.41 -7.23 19.77
CA ASN A 432 25.94 -7.26 18.41
C ASN A 432 24.87 -7.61 17.36
N ALA A 433 24.44 -6.60 16.60
CA ALA A 433 23.41 -6.71 15.58
C ALA A 433 23.92 -7.07 14.16
N THR A 434 25.23 -7.21 13.95
CA THR A 434 25.85 -7.21 12.59
C THR A 434 25.58 -8.47 11.74
N LYS A 435 24.93 -9.50 12.32
CA LYS A 435 24.62 -10.81 11.69
C LYS A 435 25.84 -11.55 11.10
N ASP A 436 27.05 -11.20 11.49
CA ASP A 436 28.29 -11.75 10.93
C ASP A 436 29.16 -12.51 11.95
N ALA A 437 28.69 -12.67 13.18
CA ALA A 437 29.42 -13.42 14.20
C ALA A 437 29.48 -14.92 13.90
N ILE A 438 30.50 -15.59 14.44
CA ILE A 438 30.57 -17.04 14.51
C ILE A 438 29.82 -17.49 15.76
N LEU A 439 28.87 -18.41 15.59
CA LEU A 439 28.04 -18.89 16.68
C LEU A 439 28.83 -19.80 17.62
N THR A 440 28.63 -19.60 18.92
CA THR A 440 29.13 -20.42 20.04
C THR A 440 27.97 -20.80 20.95
N ASN A 441 28.15 -21.75 21.86
CA ASN A 441 27.12 -22.20 22.80
C ASN A 441 25.77 -22.55 22.12
N SER A 442 25.84 -23.03 20.87
CA SER A 442 24.69 -23.22 19.98
C SER A 442 24.67 -24.61 19.34
N ASP A 443 25.20 -25.62 20.05
CA ASP A 443 25.23 -27.03 19.63
C ASP A 443 25.62 -27.23 18.16
N PHE A 444 24.71 -27.70 17.31
CA PHE A 444 24.93 -27.97 15.88
C PHE A 444 25.27 -26.72 15.04
N LEU A 445 25.13 -25.52 15.60
CA LEU A 445 25.53 -24.26 14.98
C LEU A 445 26.92 -23.78 15.42
N ASN A 446 27.57 -24.45 16.37
CA ASN A 446 28.90 -24.05 16.83
C ASN A 446 29.90 -23.97 15.67
N GLY A 447 30.57 -22.83 15.52
CA GLY A 447 31.53 -22.58 14.44
C GLY A 447 30.92 -22.10 13.12
N VAL A 448 29.59 -21.97 13.03
CA VAL A 448 28.89 -21.49 11.83
C VAL A 448 28.70 -19.97 11.89
N ASN A 449 28.91 -19.29 10.76
CA ASN A 449 28.58 -17.88 10.61
C ASN A 449 27.06 -17.67 10.62
N GLN A 450 26.59 -16.66 11.34
CA GLN A 450 25.17 -16.33 11.51
C GLN A 450 24.35 -16.32 10.21
N ARG A 451 24.83 -15.71 9.13
CA ARG A 451 24.09 -15.68 7.85
C ARG A 451 23.82 -17.07 7.28
N LYS A 452 24.79 -17.98 7.38
CA LYS A 452 24.64 -19.37 6.94
C LYS A 452 23.78 -20.19 7.90
N ALA A 453 23.83 -19.88 9.18
CA ALA A 453 23.06 -20.58 10.21
C ALA A 453 21.54 -20.38 10.06
N ILE A 454 21.09 -19.27 9.47
CA ILE A 454 19.66 -19.00 9.23
C ILE A 454 19.00 -20.17 8.48
N ASP A 455 19.56 -20.57 7.34
CA ASP A 455 18.99 -21.65 6.53
C ASP A 455 19.07 -23.00 7.24
N ILE A 456 20.20 -23.29 7.92
CA ILE A 456 20.38 -24.54 8.68
C ILE A 456 19.33 -24.69 9.77
N VAL A 457 19.02 -23.61 10.52
CA VAL A 457 17.99 -23.66 11.56
C VAL A 457 16.60 -23.84 10.96
N ILE A 458 16.28 -23.08 9.90
CA ILE A 458 14.96 -23.18 9.25
C ILE A 458 14.71 -24.61 8.77
N ASP A 459 15.66 -25.22 8.06
CA ASP A 459 15.53 -26.58 7.53
C ASP A 459 15.34 -27.60 8.67
N LYS A 460 16.02 -27.39 9.81
CA LYS A 460 15.87 -28.25 10.99
C LYS A 460 14.51 -28.08 11.67
N LEU A 461 14.00 -26.86 11.78
CA LEU A 461 12.67 -26.57 12.32
C LEU A 461 11.56 -27.18 11.48
N GLU A 462 11.70 -27.12 10.15
CA GLU A 462 10.78 -27.75 9.18
C GLU A 462 10.81 -29.27 9.29
N ALA A 463 12.02 -29.87 9.37
CA ALA A 463 12.17 -31.31 9.55
C ALA A 463 11.56 -31.83 10.87
N MET A 464 11.54 -30.99 11.90
CA MET A 464 10.90 -31.28 13.19
C MET A 464 9.38 -31.01 13.20
N GLY A 465 8.83 -30.39 12.15
CA GLY A 465 7.42 -30.00 12.08
C GLY A 465 7.02 -28.93 13.12
N ILE A 466 7.99 -28.15 13.60
CA ILE A 466 7.78 -27.12 14.64
C ILE A 466 8.03 -25.70 14.14
N GLY A 467 8.36 -25.55 12.86
CA GLY A 467 8.48 -24.24 12.24
C GLY A 467 8.39 -24.31 10.73
N THR A 468 8.18 -23.15 10.12
CA THR A 468 8.08 -23.02 8.65
C THR A 468 8.84 -21.77 8.20
N ARG A 469 9.49 -21.85 7.04
CA ARG A 469 10.09 -20.70 6.39
C ARG A 469 8.99 -19.69 6.04
N LYS A 470 9.16 -18.45 6.48
CA LYS A 470 8.20 -17.38 6.19
C LYS A 470 8.91 -16.17 5.62
N THR A 471 8.44 -15.72 4.46
CA THR A 471 8.81 -14.43 3.90
C THR A 471 7.85 -13.39 4.44
N ASN A 472 8.38 -12.28 4.96
CA ASN A 472 7.57 -11.18 5.45
C ASN A 472 8.05 -9.88 4.79
N PHE A 473 7.11 -8.97 4.57
CA PHE A 473 7.36 -7.66 3.97
C PHE A 473 7.02 -6.57 4.99
N ARG A 474 7.83 -5.51 5.01
CA ARG A 474 7.55 -4.35 5.85
C ARG A 474 6.37 -3.55 5.29
N MET A 475 6.25 -3.48 3.97
CA MET A 475 5.14 -2.77 3.34
C MET A 475 3.80 -3.44 3.64
N ARG A 476 2.75 -2.61 3.68
CA ARG A 476 1.37 -3.03 3.89
C ARG A 476 0.56 -2.75 2.63
N ASP A 477 -0.64 -3.33 2.57
CA ASP A 477 -1.60 -2.99 1.54
C ASP A 477 -1.99 -1.51 1.63
N ALA A 478 -2.21 -0.90 0.46
CA ALA A 478 -2.35 0.54 0.34
C ALA A 478 -3.80 0.96 0.61
N ALA A 479 -4.02 1.83 1.60
CA ALA A 479 -5.34 2.40 1.87
C ALA A 479 -5.79 3.29 0.71
N PHE A 480 -6.90 2.89 0.09
CA PHE A 480 -7.38 3.39 -1.20
C PHE A 480 -8.68 4.18 -1.09
N SER A 481 -9.24 4.37 0.11
CA SER A 481 -10.41 5.24 0.32
C SER A 481 -10.01 6.57 0.93
N ARG A 482 -10.75 7.64 0.58
CA ARG A 482 -10.68 8.96 1.20
C ARG A 482 -12.10 9.41 1.56
N GLN A 483 -12.24 10.05 2.71
CA GLN A 483 -13.51 10.57 3.21
C GLN A 483 -13.62 12.04 2.81
N ARG A 484 -13.52 12.28 1.49
CA ARG A 484 -13.35 13.61 0.90
C ARG A 484 -14.26 13.74 -0.33
N TYR A 485 -14.61 14.98 -0.67
CA TYR A 485 -15.48 15.25 -1.80
C TYR A 485 -14.71 15.20 -3.12
N TRP A 486 -13.57 15.89 -3.19
CA TRP A 486 -12.84 16.10 -4.45
C TRP A 486 -11.92 14.94 -4.83
N GLY A 487 -12.51 13.82 -5.24
CA GLY A 487 -11.80 12.63 -5.74
C GLY A 487 -12.69 11.77 -6.65
N GLU A 488 -12.13 10.71 -7.24
CA GLU A 488 -12.91 9.82 -8.10
C GLU A 488 -13.94 9.01 -7.28
N PRO A 489 -15.24 8.98 -7.67
CA PRO A 489 -16.20 8.07 -7.03
C PRO A 489 -15.87 6.61 -7.29
N PHE A 490 -16.07 5.74 -6.29
CA PHE A 490 -16.00 4.30 -6.49
C PHE A 490 -17.23 3.80 -7.26
N PRO A 491 -17.06 3.02 -8.34
CA PRO A 491 -18.17 2.45 -9.09
C PRO A 491 -18.73 1.19 -8.39
N ILE A 492 -19.12 1.34 -7.13
CA ILE A 492 -19.62 0.26 -6.26
C ILE A 492 -20.98 0.64 -5.68
N VAL A 493 -21.89 -0.33 -5.67
CA VAL A 493 -23.15 -0.30 -4.91
C VAL A 493 -23.09 -1.31 -3.77
N TRP A 494 -23.46 -0.87 -2.59
CA TRP A 494 -23.62 -1.69 -1.40
C TRP A 494 -25.08 -2.16 -1.27
N LYS A 495 -25.26 -3.47 -1.16
CA LYS A 495 -26.57 -4.09 -0.87
C LYS A 495 -26.40 -5.14 0.21
N ASP A 496 -27.12 -4.98 1.33
CA ASP A 496 -27.06 -5.86 2.50
C ASP A 496 -25.64 -6.17 3.00
N GLY A 497 -24.74 -5.19 2.87
CA GLY A 497 -23.33 -5.29 3.26
C GLY A 497 -22.41 -5.95 2.23
N VAL A 498 -22.91 -6.29 1.03
CA VAL A 498 -22.13 -6.83 -0.08
C VAL A 498 -21.84 -5.73 -1.10
N ALA A 499 -20.60 -5.66 -1.57
CA ALA A 499 -20.16 -4.71 -2.60
C ALA A 499 -20.37 -5.31 -3.99
N TYR A 500 -21.14 -4.62 -4.83
CA TYR A 500 -21.40 -4.96 -6.22
C TYR A 500 -20.79 -3.90 -7.15
N PRO A 501 -19.99 -4.29 -8.15
CA PRO A 501 -19.48 -3.35 -9.13
C PRO A 501 -20.59 -2.87 -10.07
N LEU A 502 -20.56 -1.59 -10.45
CA LEU A 502 -21.38 -1.09 -11.54
C LEU A 502 -20.96 -1.77 -12.86
N PRO A 503 -21.88 -1.93 -13.83
CA PRO A 503 -21.52 -2.36 -15.18
C PRO A 503 -20.54 -1.38 -15.83
N GLU A 504 -19.56 -1.88 -16.59
CA GLU A 504 -18.59 -1.02 -17.28
C GLU A 504 -19.25 -0.03 -18.26
N SER A 505 -20.42 -0.39 -18.82
CA SER A 505 -21.22 0.46 -19.70
C SER A 505 -21.78 1.71 -19.02
N GLU A 506 -21.91 1.69 -17.70
CA GLU A 506 -22.41 2.80 -16.88
C GLU A 506 -21.29 3.75 -16.44
N LEU A 507 -20.04 3.48 -16.81
CA LEU A 507 -18.92 4.37 -16.49
C LEU A 507 -18.86 5.57 -17.47
N PRO A 508 -18.55 6.78 -16.98
CA PRO A 508 -18.15 7.10 -15.60
C PRO A 508 -19.33 7.27 -14.64
N LEU A 509 -19.15 6.81 -13.39
CA LEU A 509 -19.96 7.31 -12.28
C LEU A 509 -19.49 8.73 -11.95
N GLU A 510 -20.26 9.73 -12.35
CA GLU A 510 -19.87 11.12 -12.17
C GLU A 510 -19.94 11.59 -10.71
N LEU A 511 -18.94 12.40 -10.30
CA LEU A 511 -18.94 13.07 -9.00
C LEU A 511 -20.09 14.10 -8.96
N PRO A 512 -21.06 13.99 -8.04
CA PRO A 512 -22.20 14.91 -8.00
C PRO A 512 -21.73 16.31 -7.62
N LYS A 513 -22.33 17.35 -8.21
CA LYS A 513 -22.12 18.73 -7.75
C LYS A 513 -22.82 18.94 -6.42
N MET A 514 -22.08 19.41 -5.42
CA MET A 514 -22.58 19.60 -4.06
C MET A 514 -22.12 20.94 -3.50
N ASP A 515 -23.05 21.70 -2.93
CA ASP A 515 -22.72 22.95 -2.24
C ASP A 515 -22.19 22.70 -0.82
N ASP A 516 -22.71 21.67 -0.14
CA ASP A 516 -22.27 21.26 1.19
C ASP A 516 -21.25 20.11 1.12
N ILE A 517 -19.97 20.47 1.11
CA ILE A 517 -18.84 19.54 1.07
C ILE A 517 -18.22 19.30 2.46
N LYS A 518 -18.99 19.55 3.54
CA LYS A 518 -18.52 19.27 4.91
C LYS A 518 -18.40 17.77 5.17
N PRO A 519 -17.50 17.34 6.08
CA PRO A 519 -17.43 15.96 6.52
C PRO A 519 -18.79 15.45 7.00
N GLY A 520 -19.06 14.17 6.73
CA GLY A 520 -20.25 13.47 7.18
C GLY A 520 -20.19 13.08 8.67
N ILE A 521 -21.25 12.41 9.14
CA ILE A 521 -21.34 11.94 10.53
C ILE A 521 -20.34 10.78 10.75
N ASN A 522 -19.81 10.63 11.97
CA ASN A 522 -18.91 9.54 12.38
C ASN A 522 -17.58 9.41 11.58
N GLY A 523 -17.22 10.42 10.79
CA GLY A 523 -16.03 10.40 9.94
C GLY A 523 -16.28 9.88 8.52
N ASP A 524 -17.54 9.84 8.07
CA ASP A 524 -17.87 9.62 6.67
C ASP A 524 -17.48 10.82 5.79
N GLY A 525 -17.26 10.57 4.49
CA GLY A 525 -16.92 11.62 3.53
C GLY A 525 -18.13 12.46 3.11
N PRO A 526 -17.94 13.65 2.53
CA PRO A 526 -19.04 14.56 2.19
C PRO A 526 -20.13 13.97 1.29
N LEU A 527 -19.81 13.00 0.42
CA LEU A 527 -20.81 12.33 -0.42
C LEU A 527 -21.88 11.60 0.41
N SER A 528 -21.60 11.26 1.67
CA SER A 528 -22.60 10.69 2.59
C SER A 528 -23.80 11.61 2.84
N ASN A 529 -23.63 12.92 2.62
CA ASN A 529 -24.66 13.91 2.84
C ASN A 529 -25.65 14.01 1.66
N ASN A 530 -25.32 13.44 0.50
CA ASN A 530 -26.18 13.44 -0.69
C ASN A 530 -26.98 12.12 -0.79
N ILE A 531 -28.01 12.02 0.04
CA ILE A 531 -28.86 10.82 0.14
C ILE A 531 -29.56 10.48 -1.18
N GLU A 532 -29.92 11.49 -1.98
CA GLU A 532 -30.55 11.29 -3.28
C GLU A 532 -29.58 10.59 -4.25
N TRP A 533 -28.36 11.12 -4.41
CA TRP A 533 -27.33 10.52 -5.26
C TRP A 533 -26.96 9.12 -4.78
N LEU A 534 -26.79 8.92 -3.46
CA LEU A 534 -26.45 7.63 -2.90
C LEU A 534 -27.49 6.54 -3.20
N ASN A 535 -28.78 6.88 -3.20
CA ASN A 535 -29.85 5.92 -3.39
C ASN A 535 -30.26 5.74 -4.86
N ASP A 536 -29.77 6.58 -5.77
CA ASP A 536 -30.07 6.53 -7.21
C ASP A 536 -29.30 5.40 -7.93
N THR A 537 -29.51 4.17 -7.46
CA THR A 537 -28.79 2.97 -7.91
C THR A 537 -29.57 2.16 -8.95
N ASP A 538 -30.90 2.21 -8.93
CA ASP A 538 -31.76 1.40 -9.79
C ASP A 538 -31.48 1.65 -11.27
N LYS A 539 -31.17 2.90 -11.66
CA LYS A 539 -30.88 3.25 -13.07
C LYS A 539 -29.73 2.45 -13.68
N TYR A 540 -28.76 2.00 -12.87
CA TYR A 540 -27.57 1.29 -13.36
C TYR A 540 -27.79 -0.22 -13.59
N PHE A 541 -28.91 -0.78 -13.14
CA PHE A 541 -29.15 -2.24 -13.17
C PHE A 541 -30.42 -2.66 -13.92
N THR A 542 -31.10 -1.72 -14.58
CA THR A 542 -32.44 -1.95 -15.18
C THR A 542 -32.43 -2.72 -16.50
N ASN A 543 -31.31 -2.85 -17.22
CA ASN A 543 -31.28 -3.45 -18.57
C ASN A 543 -29.99 -4.24 -18.90
N ASN A 544 -29.68 -5.37 -18.22
CA ASN A 544 -28.49 -6.17 -18.57
C ASN A 544 -28.80 -7.59 -19.05
N GLU A 545 -29.09 -7.72 -20.36
CA GLU A 545 -28.82 -8.93 -21.15
C GLU A 545 -27.30 -9.07 -21.34
N GLY A 546 -26.62 -9.88 -20.50
CA GLY A 546 -25.18 -10.15 -20.67
C GLY A 546 -24.39 -10.42 -19.39
N ALA A 547 -24.98 -10.19 -18.22
CA ALA A 547 -24.36 -10.46 -16.93
C ALA A 547 -24.30 -11.97 -16.62
N SER A 548 -23.37 -12.69 -17.25
CA SER A 548 -23.12 -14.10 -16.92
C SER A 548 -22.39 -14.30 -15.58
N ASN A 549 -22.07 -13.22 -14.83
CA ASN A 549 -21.49 -13.28 -13.48
C ASN A 549 -21.94 -12.15 -12.51
N ALA A 550 -22.85 -11.25 -12.91
CA ALA A 550 -23.49 -10.33 -11.96
C ALA A 550 -24.89 -10.86 -11.68
N SER A 551 -25.18 -11.13 -10.41
CA SER A 551 -26.50 -11.55 -9.97
C SER A 551 -27.55 -10.56 -10.47
N SER A 552 -28.58 -11.10 -11.13
CA SER A 552 -29.70 -10.40 -11.75
C SER A 552 -30.64 -9.71 -10.74
N GLY A 553 -30.09 -9.20 -9.64
CA GLY A 553 -30.83 -8.71 -8.47
C GLY A 553 -30.25 -7.46 -7.81
N ALA A 554 -29.37 -6.71 -8.46
CA ALA A 554 -28.70 -5.54 -7.90
C ALA A 554 -29.55 -4.23 -7.86
N GLY A 555 -30.85 -4.28 -8.17
CA GLY A 555 -31.77 -3.18 -7.86
C GLY A 555 -31.95 -3.00 -6.35
N GLY A 556 -31.93 -1.76 -5.86
CA GLY A 556 -31.92 -1.38 -4.45
C GLY A 556 -30.55 -1.54 -3.76
N GLY A 557 -29.99 -0.43 -3.28
CA GLY A 557 -28.71 -0.35 -2.56
C GLY A 557 -28.26 1.11 -2.38
N THR A 558 -27.04 1.31 -1.89
CA THR A 558 -26.41 2.64 -1.77
C THR A 558 -25.05 2.69 -2.47
N LEU A 559 -24.75 3.77 -3.20
CA LEU A 559 -23.41 4.00 -3.74
C LEU A 559 -22.36 4.08 -2.62
N GLU A 560 -21.11 3.73 -2.94
CA GLU A 560 -19.97 4.00 -2.05
C GLU A 560 -19.78 5.52 -1.90
N SER A 561 -19.73 5.99 -0.65
CA SER A 561 -19.61 7.41 -0.29
C SER A 561 -18.16 7.88 -0.14
N SER A 562 -17.19 6.98 -0.08
CA SER A 562 -15.78 7.33 -0.17
C SER A 562 -15.39 7.71 -1.59
N THR A 563 -14.30 8.45 -1.74
CA THR A 563 -13.62 8.69 -3.03
C THR A 563 -12.27 8.00 -3.06
N MET A 564 -11.73 7.78 -4.25
CA MET A 564 -10.35 7.28 -4.44
C MET A 564 -9.34 8.40 -4.12
N PRO A 565 -8.11 8.06 -3.72
CA PRO A 565 -7.05 9.02 -3.45
C PRO A 565 -6.54 9.67 -4.74
N GLY A 566 -5.96 10.86 -4.64
CA GLY A 566 -5.36 11.54 -5.81
C GLY A 566 -4.29 10.70 -6.52
N TYR A 567 -3.61 9.78 -5.82
CA TYR A 567 -2.67 8.88 -6.48
C TYR A 567 -3.32 7.84 -7.41
N ALA A 568 -4.65 7.65 -7.36
CA ALA A 568 -5.37 6.74 -8.24
C ALA A 568 -5.27 7.20 -9.70
N GLY A 569 -5.58 8.46 -9.99
CA GLY A 569 -5.44 9.05 -11.32
C GLY A 569 -3.99 9.17 -11.80
N SER A 570 -3.04 9.42 -10.90
CA SER A 570 -1.62 9.56 -11.27
C SER A 570 -0.83 8.26 -11.36
N SER A 571 -1.37 7.11 -10.94
CA SER A 571 -0.66 5.82 -11.06
C SER A 571 -0.59 5.26 -12.49
N TRP A 572 -1.26 5.86 -13.48
CA TRP A 572 -1.36 5.32 -14.84
C TRP A 572 -1.39 6.37 -15.96
N TYR A 573 -1.38 7.66 -15.64
CA TYR A 573 -1.50 8.78 -16.59
C TYR A 573 -0.52 8.71 -17.78
N PHE A 574 0.69 8.19 -17.54
CA PHE A 574 1.72 7.99 -18.54
C PHE A 574 1.31 7.01 -19.65
N LEU A 575 0.42 6.06 -19.37
CA LEU A 575 -0.19 5.20 -20.38
C LEU A 575 -1.26 5.95 -21.16
N ARG A 576 -2.06 6.79 -20.49
CA ARG A 576 -3.17 7.51 -21.14
C ARG A 576 -2.69 8.54 -22.15
N TYR A 577 -1.56 9.19 -21.90
CA TYR A 577 -0.95 10.11 -22.87
C TYR A 577 -0.64 9.46 -24.22
N MET A 578 -0.52 8.13 -24.30
CA MET A 578 -0.32 7.42 -25.57
C MET A 578 -1.56 7.50 -26.47
N ASP A 579 -2.77 7.61 -25.90
CA ASP A 579 -4.03 7.67 -26.64
C ASP A 579 -5.17 8.36 -25.83
N PRO A 580 -5.04 9.66 -25.52
CA PRO A 580 -5.84 10.31 -24.48
C PRO A 580 -7.30 10.59 -24.88
N ASN A 581 -7.60 10.56 -26.18
CA ASN A 581 -8.92 10.85 -26.74
C ASN A 581 -9.73 9.59 -27.06
N ASN A 582 -9.23 8.40 -26.75
CA ASN A 582 -9.91 7.14 -27.04
C ASN A 582 -11.07 6.89 -26.07
N THR A 583 -12.30 6.87 -26.59
CA THR A 583 -13.54 6.67 -25.80
C THR A 583 -13.94 5.20 -25.66
N GLU A 584 -13.44 4.35 -26.56
CA GLU A 584 -13.82 2.93 -26.69
C GLU A 584 -12.87 2.01 -25.91
N ALA A 585 -11.63 2.45 -25.68
CA ALA A 585 -10.61 1.69 -24.97
C ALA A 585 -9.73 2.59 -24.09
N PHE A 586 -9.15 1.98 -23.06
CA PHE A 586 -8.20 2.64 -22.14
C PHE A 586 -7.01 3.29 -22.87
N ALA A 587 -6.47 2.58 -23.84
CA ALA A 587 -5.58 3.07 -24.87
C ALA A 587 -5.57 2.02 -25.98
N SER A 588 -5.45 2.43 -27.25
CA SER A 588 -5.33 1.47 -28.34
C SER A 588 -4.05 0.64 -28.20
N ARG A 589 -4.15 -0.66 -28.50
CA ARG A 589 -3.00 -1.57 -28.53
C ARG A 589 -1.88 -1.08 -29.45
N GLN A 590 -2.25 -0.47 -30.58
CA GLN A 590 -1.29 0.15 -31.50
C GLN A 590 -0.47 1.25 -30.82
N ALA A 591 -1.12 2.15 -30.06
CA ALA A 591 -0.44 3.24 -29.39
C ALA A 591 0.47 2.72 -28.26
N THR A 592 -0.02 1.77 -27.47
CA THR A 592 0.75 1.20 -26.36
C THR A 592 1.92 0.35 -26.85
N ASP A 593 1.78 -0.44 -27.92
CA ASP A 593 2.91 -1.17 -28.51
C ASP A 593 3.93 -0.22 -29.15
N TYR A 594 3.49 0.89 -29.76
CA TYR A 594 4.39 1.86 -30.39
C TYR A 594 5.22 2.65 -29.37
N TRP A 595 4.57 3.27 -28.38
CA TRP A 595 5.27 4.05 -27.35
C TRP A 595 5.91 3.17 -26.28
N ASN A 596 5.30 2.01 -26.00
CA ASN A 596 5.74 0.96 -25.09
C ASN A 596 5.92 1.46 -23.65
N GLN A 597 7.03 2.14 -23.38
CA GLN A 597 7.41 2.64 -22.06
C GLN A 597 7.95 4.07 -22.16
N VAL A 598 7.96 4.77 -21.03
CA VAL A 598 8.67 6.05 -20.88
C VAL A 598 10.18 5.80 -21.00
N ASP A 599 10.88 6.61 -21.80
CA ASP A 599 12.33 6.54 -22.00
C ASP A 599 13.10 7.47 -21.04
N LEU A 600 12.47 8.58 -20.60
CA LEU A 600 12.99 9.46 -19.57
C LEU A 600 11.83 9.98 -18.72
N TYR A 601 11.89 9.75 -17.41
CA TYR A 601 10.94 10.28 -16.44
C TYR A 601 11.66 11.27 -15.51
N ILE A 602 11.15 12.49 -15.40
CA ILE A 602 11.70 13.53 -14.49
C ILE A 602 10.65 13.86 -13.43
N GLY A 603 11.04 13.72 -12.16
CA GLY A 603 10.20 14.00 -11.01
C GLY A 603 11.03 14.08 -9.72
N GLY A 604 10.39 14.54 -8.64
CA GLY A 604 11.02 14.66 -7.34
C GLY A 604 11.18 13.33 -6.60
N THR A 605 12.24 13.22 -5.79
CA THR A 605 12.57 12.02 -5.01
C THR A 605 11.57 11.71 -3.89
N GLU A 606 10.78 12.71 -3.47
CA GLU A 606 9.68 12.58 -2.52
C GLU A 606 8.63 11.53 -2.96
N HIS A 607 8.54 11.26 -4.26
CA HIS A 607 7.58 10.32 -4.84
C HIS A 607 8.09 8.88 -4.95
N ALA A 608 9.26 8.57 -4.38
CA ALA A 608 9.92 7.28 -4.54
C ALA A 608 9.11 6.08 -4.03
N VAL A 609 8.44 6.21 -2.88
CA VAL A 609 7.73 5.11 -2.21
C VAL A 609 6.20 5.18 -2.29
N GLY A 610 5.67 6.30 -2.78
CA GLY A 610 4.25 6.49 -3.10
C GLY A 610 4.01 6.31 -4.60
N HIS A 611 3.81 7.41 -5.33
CA HIS A 611 3.51 7.44 -6.78
C HIS A 611 4.35 6.47 -7.63
N LEU A 612 5.68 6.46 -7.51
CA LEU A 612 6.51 5.57 -8.34
C LEU A 612 6.33 4.09 -7.99
N LEU A 613 6.02 3.76 -6.75
CA LEU A 613 5.73 2.38 -6.34
C LEU A 613 4.35 1.95 -6.85
N TYR A 614 3.33 2.81 -6.69
CA TYR A 614 1.97 2.56 -7.17
C TYR A 614 1.91 2.43 -8.70
N SER A 615 2.61 3.32 -9.42
CA SER A 615 2.71 3.27 -10.89
C SER A 615 3.27 1.93 -11.39
N ARG A 616 4.29 1.39 -10.71
CA ARG A 616 4.89 0.09 -11.05
C ARG A 616 3.95 -1.07 -10.75
N MET A 617 3.18 -1.01 -9.66
CA MET A 617 2.16 -2.02 -9.33
C MET A 617 1.03 -2.02 -10.36
N TRP A 618 0.47 -0.85 -10.69
CA TRP A 618 -0.62 -0.71 -11.66
C TRP A 618 -0.19 -1.15 -13.05
N THR A 619 1.04 -0.79 -13.48
CA THR A 619 1.59 -1.26 -14.76
C THR A 619 1.68 -2.79 -14.82
N LYS A 620 2.08 -3.44 -13.72
CA LYS A 620 2.14 -4.91 -13.64
C LYS A 620 0.75 -5.53 -13.69
N ALA A 621 -0.20 -4.97 -12.95
CA ALA A 621 -1.57 -5.48 -12.91
C ALA A 621 -2.31 -5.29 -14.25
N LEU A 622 -2.04 -4.21 -14.99
CA LEU A 622 -2.59 -3.98 -16.32
C LEU A 622 -1.93 -4.80 -17.43
N TYR A 623 -0.68 -5.24 -17.20
CA TYR A 623 0.04 -6.11 -18.12
C TYR A 623 -0.42 -7.58 -18.02
N ASP A 624 -0.73 -8.02 -16.80
CA ASP A 624 -1.24 -9.36 -16.50
C ASP A 624 -2.62 -9.61 -17.11
#